data_AF-A0A662TYD8-F1
#
_entry.id   AF-A0A662TYD8-F1
#
_cell.length_a   1.000
_cell.length_b   1.000
_cell.length_c   1.000
_cell.angle_alpha   90.00
_cell.angle_beta   90.00
_cell.angle_gamma   90.00
#
_symmetry.space_group_name_H-M   'P 1'
#
loop_
_entity.id
_entity.type
_entity.pdbx_description
1 polymer ?
#
loop_
_entity_poly.entity_id
_entity_poly.type
_entity_poly.pdbx_seq_one_letter_code
_entity_poly.pdbx_strand_id
1 'polypeptide(L)'
;MRIIPIAAESLGTRSLAVFVETGDVNILLDPGAALGPLRYGLPPTTRETERLIQARQEILRYSEQADIVTISHYHYDHHTPYLTGLYNSTTPEIASEIYKNKIVHLKNPETTNWNQKRRYLALRENLAEDAKKIVISDGKTFVYGNTRLVFSPPLPHGPEDTKLGKILITTVQTPEHTFSHAPDVQGPMLWETTNYILSQKPSTLVLGGPPTYLLGYTIDLNIIKQAIKQLQHLARNISVTIVDHHLLRDKDYATYLARVAQEARKHGHQIHCMATYMGKEPELLEAHRKELSKATRQNKKLGEAPPG
;
A
#
# COMPACT_ATOMS: atom_id res chain seq x y z
N MET A 1 -5.40 10.24 17.32
CA MET A 1 -4.72 9.84 16.07
C MET A 1 -5.76 9.78 14.96
N ARG A 2 -5.48 10.36 13.78
CA ARG A 2 -6.36 10.28 12.62
C ARG A 2 -5.66 9.51 11.50
N ILE A 3 -6.33 8.51 10.94
CA ILE A 3 -5.79 7.63 9.89
C ILE A 3 -6.56 7.94 8.61
N ILE A 4 -5.84 8.34 7.56
CA ILE A 4 -6.44 8.84 6.33
C ILE A 4 -5.86 8.05 5.15
N PRO A 5 -6.63 7.14 4.54
CA PRO A 5 -6.22 6.51 3.30
C PRO A 5 -6.10 7.54 2.17
N ILE A 6 -4.99 7.50 1.43
CA ILE A 6 -4.68 8.47 0.37
C ILE A 6 -4.86 7.84 -1.01
N ALA A 7 -4.20 6.71 -1.22
CA ALA A 7 -4.25 5.97 -2.46
C ALA A 7 -4.15 4.46 -2.16
N ALA A 8 -4.94 3.67 -2.89
CA ALA A 8 -5.00 2.22 -2.75
C ALA A 8 -5.67 1.58 -3.95
N GLU A 9 -5.54 0.27 -4.11
CA GLU A 9 -6.23 -0.50 -5.15
C GLU A 9 -7.74 -0.33 -5.09
N SER A 10 -8.33 -0.33 -3.88
CA SER A 10 -9.76 -0.04 -3.71
C SER A 10 -10.15 1.39 -4.09
N LEU A 11 -9.18 2.30 -4.21
CA LEU A 11 -9.34 3.66 -4.71
C LEU A 11 -8.89 3.79 -6.17
N GLY A 12 -8.62 2.69 -6.88
CA GLY A 12 -8.42 2.64 -8.33
C GLY A 12 -6.97 2.79 -8.84
N THR A 13 -5.97 2.80 -7.97
CA THR A 13 -4.54 2.86 -8.36
C THR A 13 -3.73 1.88 -7.51
N ARG A 14 -2.65 1.29 -8.04
CA ARG A 14 -1.76 0.48 -7.19
C ARG A 14 -1.08 1.38 -6.17
N SER A 15 -1.38 1.18 -4.89
CA SER A 15 -0.80 1.95 -3.80
C SER A 15 -1.18 1.33 -2.45
N LEU A 16 -0.53 1.78 -1.39
CA LEU A 16 -1.07 1.67 -0.04
C LEU A 16 -0.67 2.88 0.80
N ALA A 17 -0.77 4.07 0.20
CA ALA A 17 -0.40 5.32 0.84
C ALA A 17 -1.41 5.72 1.91
N VAL A 18 -0.91 6.00 3.11
CA VAL A 18 -1.72 6.41 4.27
C VAL A 18 -1.09 7.61 4.93
N PHE A 19 -1.90 8.61 5.28
CA PHE A 19 -1.48 9.72 6.10
C PHE A 19 -1.98 9.52 7.53
N VAL A 20 -1.09 9.67 8.51
CA VAL A 20 -1.39 9.51 9.93
C VAL A 20 -1.05 10.79 10.65
N GLU A 21 -2.05 11.39 11.28
CA GLU A 21 -1.87 12.56 12.14
C GLU A 21 -1.88 12.15 13.61
N THR A 22 -0.92 12.70 14.33
CA THR A 22 -0.79 12.56 15.77
C THR A 22 -0.78 13.92 16.44
N GLY A 23 -0.68 13.96 17.77
CA GLY A 23 -0.53 15.23 18.48
C GLY A 23 0.85 15.87 18.32
N ASP A 24 1.86 15.11 17.87
CA ASP A 24 3.27 15.54 17.85
C ASP A 24 3.84 15.69 16.43
N VAL A 25 3.49 14.77 15.52
CA VAL A 25 3.99 14.72 14.14
C VAL A 25 2.97 14.15 13.17
N ASN A 26 3.04 14.60 11.92
CA ASN A 26 2.30 14.07 10.79
C ASN A 26 3.18 13.14 9.95
N ILE A 27 2.66 11.93 9.66
CA ILE A 27 3.42 10.88 8.99
C ILE A 27 2.73 10.47 7.69
N LEU A 28 3.44 10.60 6.57
CA LEU A 28 3.03 10.08 5.28
C LEU A 28 3.70 8.73 5.01
N LEU A 29 2.90 7.67 5.07
CA LEU A 29 3.35 6.29 4.92
C LEU A 29 3.27 5.86 3.46
N ASP A 30 4.39 5.41 2.92
CA ASP A 30 4.53 4.84 1.57
C ASP A 30 3.84 5.66 0.47
N PRO A 31 4.32 6.89 0.16
CA PRO A 31 3.70 7.78 -0.83
C PRO A 31 3.92 7.33 -2.28
N GLY A 32 3.78 6.04 -2.58
CA GLY A 32 3.84 5.50 -3.93
C GLY A 32 2.47 5.40 -4.58
N ALA A 33 2.48 5.46 -5.91
CA ALA A 33 1.30 5.22 -6.74
C ALA A 33 1.76 4.77 -8.11
N ALA A 34 1.15 3.69 -8.63
CA ALA A 34 1.52 3.14 -9.92
C ALA A 34 0.35 2.48 -10.65
N LEU A 35 0.55 2.26 -11.95
CA LEU A 35 -0.30 1.41 -12.78
C LEU A 35 0.47 0.17 -13.24
N GLY A 36 -0.21 -0.96 -13.31
CA GLY A 36 0.33 -2.14 -13.99
C GLY A 36 0.51 -1.89 -15.49
N PRO A 37 1.72 -2.01 -16.06
CA PRO A 37 1.93 -1.77 -17.49
C PRO A 37 1.07 -2.64 -18.39
N LEU A 38 0.85 -3.90 -17.99
CA LEU A 38 -0.05 -4.84 -18.66
C LEU A 38 -0.86 -5.63 -17.64
N ARG A 39 -2.16 -5.77 -17.90
CA ARG A 39 -3.08 -6.65 -17.17
C ARG A 39 -4.04 -7.28 -18.18
N TYR A 40 -4.15 -8.61 -18.17
CA TYR A 40 -4.87 -9.37 -19.21
C TYR A 40 -4.37 -9.08 -20.64
N GLY A 41 -3.07 -8.75 -20.79
CA GLY A 41 -2.48 -8.32 -22.07
C GLY A 41 -2.89 -6.91 -22.53
N LEU A 42 -3.55 -6.11 -21.67
CA LEU A 42 -4.05 -4.78 -21.99
C LEU A 42 -3.28 -3.69 -21.22
N PRO A 43 -2.92 -2.57 -21.89
CA PRO A 43 -2.36 -1.41 -21.21
C PRO A 43 -3.41 -0.71 -20.34
N PRO A 44 -3.00 0.15 -19.38
CA PRO A 44 -3.94 0.95 -18.60
C PRO A 44 -4.89 1.77 -19.47
N THR A 45 -6.12 1.90 -19.00
CA THR A 45 -7.16 2.73 -19.63
C THR A 45 -6.99 4.21 -19.29
N THR A 46 -7.70 5.08 -20.00
CA THR A 46 -7.74 6.53 -19.69
C THR A 46 -8.21 6.77 -18.25
N ARG A 47 -9.26 6.07 -17.80
CA ARG A 47 -9.78 6.16 -16.42
C ARG A 47 -8.75 5.77 -15.37
N GLU A 48 -7.94 4.75 -15.63
CA GLU A 48 -6.83 4.36 -14.75
C GLU A 48 -5.75 5.45 -14.69
N THR A 49 -5.46 6.07 -15.83
CA THR A 49 -4.48 7.17 -15.92
C THR A 49 -4.97 8.40 -15.16
N GLU A 50 -6.25 8.78 -15.33
CA GLU A 50 -6.88 9.87 -14.58
C GLU A 50 -6.84 9.61 -13.07
N ARG A 51 -7.14 8.37 -12.64
CA ARG A 51 -7.10 8.01 -11.22
C ARG A 51 -5.67 8.01 -10.65
N LEU A 52 -4.67 7.62 -11.45
CA LEU A 52 -3.26 7.74 -11.05
C LEU A 52 -2.86 9.21 -10.85
N ILE A 53 -3.28 10.12 -11.73
CA ILE A 53 -3.03 11.56 -11.59
C ILE A 53 -3.68 12.11 -10.30
N GLN A 54 -4.94 11.76 -10.07
CA GLN A 54 -5.67 12.16 -8.84
C GLN A 54 -4.99 11.62 -7.58
N ALA A 55 -4.58 10.35 -7.58
CA ALA A 55 -3.84 9.75 -6.48
C ALA A 55 -2.53 10.50 -6.20
N ARG A 56 -1.80 10.92 -7.25
CA ARG A 56 -0.59 11.72 -7.08
C ARG A 56 -0.86 13.09 -6.48
N GLN A 57 -1.92 13.77 -6.92
CA GLN A 57 -2.32 15.07 -6.38
C GLN A 57 -2.66 14.97 -4.89
N GLU A 58 -3.38 13.94 -4.47
CA GLU A 58 -3.67 13.72 -3.05
C GLU A 58 -2.41 13.40 -2.24
N ILE A 59 -1.50 12.57 -2.77
CA ILE A 59 -0.20 12.31 -2.12
C ILE A 59 0.59 13.62 -1.93
N LEU A 60 0.65 14.46 -2.97
CA LEU A 60 1.33 15.76 -2.90
C LEU A 60 0.69 16.66 -1.83
N ARG A 61 -0.64 16.78 -1.82
CA ARG A 61 -1.39 17.59 -0.85
C ARG A 61 -1.17 17.17 0.60
N TYR A 62 -1.08 15.86 0.87
CA TYR A 62 -0.75 15.38 2.23
C TYR A 62 0.74 15.45 2.53
N SER A 63 1.61 15.39 1.51
CA SER A 63 3.04 15.59 1.71
C SER A 63 3.35 17.00 2.21
N GLU A 64 2.63 18.04 1.78
CA GLU A 64 2.79 19.41 2.29
C GLU A 64 2.60 19.50 3.82
N GLN A 65 1.76 18.63 4.39
CA GLN A 65 1.43 18.59 5.81
C GLN A 65 2.30 17.61 6.60
N ALA A 66 3.12 16.79 5.93
CA ALA A 66 3.90 15.72 6.56
C ALA A 66 5.24 16.24 7.11
N ASP A 67 5.54 15.87 8.36
CA ASP A 67 6.87 16.03 8.96
C ASP A 67 7.79 14.85 8.62
N ILE A 68 7.18 13.67 8.53
CA ILE A 68 7.84 12.38 8.34
C ILE A 68 7.28 11.68 7.12
N VAL A 69 8.16 11.08 6.32
CA VAL A 69 7.78 10.15 5.25
C VAL A 69 8.38 8.79 5.53
N THR A 70 7.64 7.71 5.29
CA THR A 70 8.19 6.34 5.36
C THR A 70 8.26 5.68 3.99
N ILE A 71 9.27 4.84 3.81
CA ILE A 71 9.43 3.94 2.67
C ILE A 71 9.64 2.53 3.23
N SER A 72 8.57 1.74 3.27
CA SER A 72 8.59 0.36 3.77
C SER A 72 9.47 -0.55 2.92
N HIS A 73 9.49 -0.30 1.61
CA HIS A 73 10.28 -0.99 0.61
C HIS A 73 10.21 -0.24 -0.74
N TYR A 74 11.00 -0.69 -1.72
CA TYR A 74 11.23 0.08 -2.95
C TYR A 74 10.37 -0.35 -4.14
N HIS A 75 9.12 -0.74 -3.93
CA HIS A 75 8.15 -0.84 -5.03
C HIS A 75 7.58 0.55 -5.37
N TYR A 76 7.31 0.82 -6.66
CA TYR A 76 6.92 2.17 -7.09
C TYR A 76 5.49 2.56 -6.70
N ASP A 77 4.68 1.60 -6.31
CA ASP A 77 3.41 1.76 -5.61
C ASP A 77 3.58 2.02 -4.10
N HIS A 78 4.81 2.04 -3.57
CA HIS A 78 5.13 2.33 -2.17
C HIS A 78 6.10 3.49 -1.93
N HIS A 79 6.78 4.01 -2.97
CA HIS A 79 7.54 5.25 -2.89
C HIS A 79 7.39 6.07 -4.17
N THR A 80 7.68 7.37 -4.10
CA THR A 80 7.74 8.23 -5.28
C THR A 80 9.17 8.22 -5.84
N PRO A 81 9.40 7.73 -7.06
CA PRO A 81 10.73 7.78 -7.67
C PRO A 81 11.01 9.15 -8.31
N TYR A 82 12.28 9.58 -8.32
CA TYR A 82 12.75 10.76 -9.07
C TYR A 82 12.95 10.45 -10.56
N LEU A 83 11.87 10.07 -11.23
CA LEU A 83 11.88 9.78 -12.65
C LEU A 83 10.59 10.28 -13.30
N THR A 84 10.64 10.53 -14.59
CA THR A 84 9.43 10.79 -15.38
C THR A 84 8.93 9.47 -15.94
N GLY A 85 7.75 9.02 -15.49
CA GLY A 85 7.23 7.69 -15.83
C GLY A 85 5.73 7.68 -16.06
N LEU A 86 5.30 7.20 -17.23
CA LEU A 86 3.89 7.08 -17.62
C LEU A 86 3.06 6.31 -16.58
N TYR A 87 3.64 5.26 -15.99
CA TYR A 87 2.95 4.37 -15.06
C TYR A 87 3.02 4.82 -13.61
N ASN A 88 3.65 5.95 -13.30
CA ASN A 88 3.83 6.46 -11.94
C ASN A 88 3.28 7.87 -11.75
N SER A 89 3.01 8.58 -12.86
CA SER A 89 2.52 9.96 -12.89
C SER A 89 3.31 10.85 -11.94
N THR A 90 4.62 10.86 -12.14
CA THR A 90 5.57 11.60 -11.30
C THR A 90 6.67 12.17 -12.17
N THR A 91 7.35 13.17 -11.63
CA THR A 91 8.53 13.84 -12.18
C THR A 91 9.50 14.09 -11.02
N PRO A 92 10.79 14.39 -11.28
CA PRO A 92 11.73 14.77 -10.23
C PRO A 92 11.22 15.90 -9.32
N GLU A 93 10.50 16.89 -9.87
CA GLU A 93 9.94 18.01 -9.11
C GLU A 93 8.84 17.54 -8.14
N ILE A 94 7.93 16.68 -8.62
CA ILE A 94 6.89 16.07 -7.76
C ILE A 94 7.53 15.23 -6.65
N ALA A 95 8.56 14.45 -6.97
CA ALA A 95 9.29 13.68 -5.97
C ALA A 95 9.97 14.59 -4.95
N SER A 96 10.61 15.67 -5.41
CA SER A 96 11.24 16.67 -4.54
C SER A 96 10.24 17.26 -3.55
N GLU A 97 9.08 17.76 -4.00
CA GLU A 97 8.06 18.31 -3.10
C GLU A 97 7.60 17.30 -2.03
N ILE A 98 7.50 16.02 -2.39
CA ILE A 98 7.10 14.96 -1.46
C ILE A 98 8.16 14.73 -0.36
N TYR A 99 9.45 14.83 -0.65
CA TYR A 99 10.52 14.50 0.30
C TYR A 99 11.20 15.73 0.94
N LYS A 100 11.05 16.90 0.33
CA LYS A 100 11.77 18.12 0.70
C LYS A 100 11.51 18.55 2.14
N ASN A 101 12.60 18.83 2.85
CA ASN A 101 12.59 19.24 4.26
C ASN A 101 11.96 18.23 5.24
N LYS A 102 11.79 16.96 4.85
CA LYS A 102 11.18 15.92 5.71
C LYS A 102 12.21 14.98 6.31
N ILE A 103 11.83 14.34 7.42
CA ILE A 103 12.57 13.17 7.92
C ILE A 103 12.05 11.94 7.16
N VAL A 104 12.94 11.28 6.42
CA VAL A 104 12.59 10.12 5.60
C VAL A 104 13.11 8.85 6.27
N HIS A 105 12.19 8.08 6.85
CA HIS A 105 12.46 6.75 7.38
C HIS A 105 12.35 5.72 6.28
N LEU A 106 13.42 4.96 6.05
CA LEU A 106 13.42 3.99 4.97
C LEU A 106 14.03 2.66 5.39
N LYS A 107 13.58 1.62 4.69
CA LYS A 107 14.15 0.28 4.76
C LYS A 107 15.63 0.27 4.40
N ASN A 108 16.44 -0.56 5.06
CA ASN A 108 17.83 -0.75 4.70
C ASN A 108 17.95 -1.39 3.30
N PRO A 109 18.61 -0.71 2.33
CA PRO A 109 18.80 -1.22 0.98
C PRO A 109 19.78 -2.40 0.91
N GLU A 110 20.56 -2.65 1.96
CA GLU A 110 21.48 -3.80 2.04
C GLU A 110 20.77 -5.10 2.46
N THR A 111 19.57 -5.02 3.05
CA THR A 111 18.80 -6.18 3.52
C THR A 111 17.60 -6.49 2.61
N THR A 112 17.71 -6.15 1.32
CA THR A 112 16.68 -6.39 0.30
C THR A 112 17.25 -7.03 -0.98
N ASN A 113 16.39 -7.34 -1.94
CA ASN A 113 16.81 -7.93 -3.22
C ASN A 113 17.44 -6.89 -4.16
N TRP A 114 18.10 -7.37 -5.22
CA TRP A 114 18.78 -6.51 -6.20
C TRP A 114 17.86 -5.48 -6.88
N ASN A 115 16.63 -5.86 -7.24
CA ASN A 115 15.70 -4.95 -7.92
C ASN A 115 15.30 -3.77 -7.03
N GLN A 116 15.04 -4.04 -5.76
CA GLN A 116 14.76 -3.02 -4.76
C GLN A 116 16.01 -2.17 -4.48
N LYS A 117 17.19 -2.78 -4.36
CA LYS A 117 18.47 -2.05 -4.21
C LYS A 117 18.72 -1.10 -5.38
N ARG A 118 18.48 -1.54 -6.62
CA ARG A 118 18.61 -0.70 -7.82
C ARG A 118 17.66 0.51 -7.78
N ARG A 119 16.43 0.34 -7.30
CA ARG A 119 15.47 1.44 -7.15
C ARG A 119 15.88 2.41 -6.05
N TYR A 120 16.45 1.92 -4.94
CA TYR A 120 17.10 2.78 -3.96
C TYR A 120 18.27 3.58 -4.55
N LEU A 121 19.14 2.94 -5.35
CA LEU A 121 20.26 3.65 -5.99
C LEU A 121 19.80 4.80 -6.90
N ALA A 122 18.68 4.60 -7.61
CA ALA A 122 18.06 5.64 -8.44
C ALA A 122 17.37 6.75 -7.61
N LEU A 123 17.08 6.50 -6.34
CA LEU A 123 16.41 7.43 -5.42
C LEU A 123 17.41 8.24 -4.58
N ARG A 124 18.52 7.62 -4.15
CA ARG A 124 19.33 8.07 -2.99
C ARG A 124 19.96 9.45 -3.13
N GLU A 125 20.38 9.85 -4.33
CA GLU A 125 21.15 11.09 -4.54
C GLU A 125 20.23 12.29 -4.43
N ASN A 126 19.15 12.32 -5.21
CA ASN A 126 18.13 13.36 -5.13
C ASN A 126 17.44 13.37 -3.74
N LEU A 127 17.17 12.18 -3.17
CA LEU A 127 16.60 12.10 -1.83
C LEU A 127 17.51 12.73 -0.77
N ALA A 128 18.84 12.58 -0.92
CA ALA A 128 19.81 13.17 0.00
C ALA A 128 19.92 14.70 -0.13
N GLU A 129 19.62 15.23 -1.32
CA GLU A 129 19.54 16.67 -1.57
C GLU A 129 18.27 17.29 -0.97
N ASP A 130 17.12 16.63 -1.11
CA ASP A 130 15.83 17.17 -0.68
C ASP A 130 15.50 16.92 0.80
N ALA A 131 15.77 15.71 1.30
CA ALA A 131 15.33 15.31 2.62
C ALA A 131 16.09 16.06 3.72
N LYS A 132 15.38 16.52 4.75
CA LYS A 132 16.01 17.09 5.95
C LYS A 132 16.90 16.08 6.65
N LYS A 133 16.48 14.81 6.66
CA LYS A 133 17.24 13.69 7.25
C LYS A 133 16.78 12.37 6.66
N ILE A 134 17.71 11.50 6.32
CA ILE A 134 17.44 10.11 5.92
C ILE A 134 17.79 9.17 7.08
N VAL A 135 16.89 8.22 7.39
CA VAL A 135 17.04 7.31 8.54
C VAL A 135 16.79 5.85 8.12
N ILE A 136 17.82 5.02 8.19
CA ILE A 136 17.68 3.55 8.08
C ILE A 136 16.96 3.03 9.32
N SER A 137 15.80 2.40 9.13
CA SER A 137 14.83 2.17 10.21
C SER A 137 14.61 0.72 10.63
N ASP A 138 15.16 -0.27 9.92
CA ASP A 138 15.01 -1.71 10.23
C ASP A 138 15.23 -2.01 11.72
N GLY A 139 14.18 -2.49 12.40
CA GLY A 139 14.21 -2.92 13.81
C GLY A 139 14.35 -1.79 14.83
N LYS A 140 14.13 -0.54 14.45
CA LYS A 140 14.36 0.63 15.32
C LYS A 140 13.06 1.28 15.79
N THR A 141 13.18 2.01 16.90
CA THR A 141 12.11 2.84 17.44
C THR A 141 12.57 4.29 17.53
N PHE A 142 11.68 5.21 17.18
CA PHE A 142 11.91 6.65 17.25
C PHE A 142 10.77 7.31 18.04
N VAL A 143 11.08 8.36 18.79
CA VAL A 143 10.13 9.03 19.68
C VAL A 143 10.05 10.51 19.30
N TYR A 144 8.84 10.99 19.10
CA TYR A 144 8.49 12.37 18.78
C TYR A 144 7.40 12.81 19.75
N GLY A 145 7.79 13.51 20.82
CA GLY A 145 6.86 13.83 21.91
C GLY A 145 6.22 12.55 22.49
N ASN A 146 4.89 12.46 22.45
CA ASN A 146 4.13 11.29 22.91
C ASN A 146 3.93 10.21 21.83
N THR A 147 4.41 10.46 20.61
CA THR A 147 4.26 9.57 19.46
C THR A 147 5.51 8.74 19.26
N ARG A 148 5.37 7.42 19.18
CA ARG A 148 6.46 6.49 18.84
C ARG A 148 6.24 5.89 17.46
N LEU A 149 7.30 5.88 16.64
CA LEU A 149 7.37 5.12 15.40
C LEU A 149 8.25 3.90 15.63
N VAL A 150 7.65 2.71 15.59
CA VAL A 150 8.31 1.42 15.76
C VAL A 150 8.36 0.72 14.41
N PHE A 151 9.55 0.33 13.98
CA PHE A 151 9.77 -0.35 12.71
C PHE A 151 10.16 -1.81 12.96
N SER A 152 9.57 -2.72 12.20
CA SER A 152 9.92 -4.14 12.30
C SER A 152 11.36 -4.42 11.91
N PRO A 153 11.93 -5.57 12.32
CA PRO A 153 13.00 -6.19 11.57
C PRO A 153 12.58 -6.41 10.10
N PRO A 154 13.53 -6.69 9.18
CA PRO A 154 13.19 -6.99 7.79
C PRO A 154 12.31 -8.25 7.69
N LEU A 155 11.04 -8.07 7.32
CA LEU A 155 10.08 -9.16 7.20
C LEU A 155 9.88 -9.55 5.73
N PRO A 156 9.58 -10.83 5.40
CA PRO A 156 9.30 -11.24 4.04
C PRO A 156 8.08 -10.51 3.45
N HIS A 157 8.18 -10.14 2.17
CA HIS A 157 7.08 -9.54 1.39
C HIS A 157 5.99 -10.60 1.01
N GLY A 158 6.30 -11.88 1.10
CA GLY A 158 5.39 -12.95 0.74
C GLY A 158 5.85 -14.25 1.39
N PRO A 159 5.72 -15.39 0.71
CA PRO A 159 6.32 -16.63 1.19
C PRO A 159 7.84 -16.46 1.37
N GLU A 160 8.40 -17.24 2.29
CA GLU A 160 9.86 -17.34 2.47
C GLU A 160 10.55 -17.76 1.16
N ASP A 161 11.83 -17.39 1.05
CA ASP A 161 12.71 -17.75 -0.08
C ASP A 161 12.23 -17.30 -1.47
N THR A 162 11.37 -16.29 -1.54
CA THR A 162 10.94 -15.68 -2.81
C THR A 162 11.83 -14.51 -3.24
N LYS A 163 11.85 -14.23 -4.54
CA LYS A 163 12.55 -13.07 -5.12
C LYS A 163 11.90 -11.72 -4.79
N LEU A 164 10.80 -11.70 -4.02
CA LEU A 164 10.03 -10.50 -3.70
C LEU A 164 10.76 -9.55 -2.74
N GLY A 165 11.72 -10.07 -1.98
CA GLY A 165 12.52 -9.30 -1.03
C GLY A 165 11.82 -9.14 0.32
N LYS A 166 12.22 -8.09 1.04
CA LYS A 166 11.74 -7.82 2.41
C LYS A 166 11.09 -6.44 2.49
N ILE A 167 10.22 -6.26 3.47
CA ILE A 167 9.53 -5.01 3.78
C ILE A 167 9.74 -4.63 5.24
N LEU A 168 9.39 -3.39 5.60
CA LEU A 168 9.19 -2.98 6.98
C LEU A 168 7.70 -2.80 7.28
N ILE A 169 7.29 -3.22 8.46
CA ILE A 169 6.03 -2.81 9.07
C ILE A 169 6.33 -1.56 9.90
N THR A 170 5.52 -0.51 9.73
CA THR A 170 5.59 0.70 10.54
C THR A 170 4.42 0.72 11.52
N THR A 171 4.72 0.82 12.81
CA THR A 171 3.73 0.98 13.86
C THR A 171 3.84 2.38 14.45
N VAL A 172 2.73 3.12 14.44
CA VAL A 172 2.59 4.43 15.08
C VAL A 172 1.84 4.24 16.40
N GLN A 173 2.46 4.60 17.51
CA GLN A 173 1.91 4.45 18.86
C GLN A 173 1.75 5.82 19.52
N THR A 174 0.55 6.10 20.01
CA THR A 174 0.27 7.18 20.97
C THR A 174 -0.22 6.54 22.28
N PRO A 175 -0.38 7.30 23.37
CA PRO A 175 -0.91 6.75 24.63
C PRO A 175 -2.28 6.08 24.50
N GLU A 176 -3.10 6.53 23.55
CA GLU A 176 -4.49 6.09 23.37
C GLU A 176 -4.69 5.12 22.21
N HIS A 177 -3.83 5.15 21.19
CA HIS A 177 -4.06 4.42 19.94
C HIS A 177 -2.77 3.82 19.38
N THR A 178 -2.86 2.59 18.87
CA THR A 178 -1.77 1.98 18.12
C THR A 178 -2.25 1.62 16.73
N PHE A 179 -1.58 2.19 15.73
CA PHE A 179 -1.81 1.91 14.32
C PHE A 179 -0.63 1.14 13.74
N SER A 180 -0.87 0.11 12.93
CA SER A 180 0.16 -0.58 12.17
C SER A 180 -0.12 -0.56 10.67
N HIS A 181 0.92 -0.28 9.88
CA HIS A 181 0.92 -0.32 8.43
C HIS A 181 1.86 -1.44 7.97
N ALA A 182 1.27 -2.49 7.39
CA ALA A 182 1.95 -3.71 6.97
C ALA A 182 1.73 -3.93 5.46
N PRO A 183 2.43 -3.16 4.60
CA PRO A 183 1.93 -2.86 3.28
C PRO A 183 1.85 -4.05 2.36
N ASP A 184 2.91 -4.84 2.30
CA ASP A 184 3.08 -5.85 1.28
C ASP A 184 3.42 -7.20 1.92
N VAL A 185 2.64 -7.58 2.95
CA VAL A 185 2.78 -8.86 3.67
C VAL A 185 1.98 -10.01 3.04
N GLN A 186 1.12 -9.70 2.07
CA GLN A 186 0.26 -10.65 1.35
C GLN A 186 -0.71 -11.44 2.24
N GLY A 187 -1.27 -10.79 3.27
CA GLY A 187 -2.38 -11.31 4.07
C GLY A 187 -2.01 -12.12 5.31
N PRO A 188 -1.02 -11.69 6.11
CA PRO A 188 0.34 -12.23 6.00
C PRO A 188 0.40 -13.72 5.62
N MET A 189 1.33 -14.10 4.76
CA MET A 189 1.53 -15.51 4.40
C MET A 189 2.28 -16.32 5.47
N LEU A 190 2.93 -15.65 6.43
CA LEU A 190 3.79 -16.26 7.44
C LEU A 190 3.34 -15.92 8.86
N TRP A 191 3.34 -16.93 9.74
CA TRP A 191 2.97 -16.76 11.14
C TRP A 191 3.92 -15.84 11.90
N GLU A 192 5.20 -15.81 11.55
CA GLU A 192 6.16 -14.85 12.10
C GLU A 192 5.67 -13.40 11.92
N THR A 193 5.25 -13.04 10.70
CA THR A 193 4.73 -11.71 10.39
C THR A 193 3.42 -11.42 11.15
N THR A 194 2.51 -12.39 11.21
CA THR A 194 1.26 -12.27 11.98
C THR A 194 1.54 -12.05 13.47
N ASN A 195 2.46 -12.83 14.05
CA ASN A 195 2.83 -12.74 15.45
C ASN A 195 3.53 -11.40 15.76
N TYR A 196 4.37 -10.91 14.86
CA TYR A 196 4.98 -9.58 14.98
C TYR A 196 3.90 -8.49 15.01
N ILE A 197 2.92 -8.51 14.09
CA ILE A 197 1.84 -7.52 14.07
C ILE A 197 1.07 -7.55 15.40
N LEU A 198 0.70 -8.74 15.88
CA LEU A 198 -0.02 -8.89 17.14
C LEU A 198 0.80 -8.45 18.35
N SER A 199 2.12 -8.63 18.34
CA SER A 199 2.99 -8.19 19.45
C SER A 199 3.01 -6.66 19.57
N GLN A 200 2.75 -5.92 18.49
CA GLN A 200 2.61 -4.47 18.53
C GLN A 200 1.28 -4.00 19.15
N LYS A 201 0.32 -4.91 19.34
CA LYS A 201 -1.02 -4.64 19.90
C LYS A 201 -1.76 -3.48 19.20
N PRO A 202 -1.87 -3.47 17.86
CA PRO A 202 -2.60 -2.42 17.17
C PRO A 202 -4.10 -2.48 17.45
N SER A 203 -4.70 -1.30 17.63
CA SER A 203 -6.15 -1.11 17.57
C SER A 203 -6.63 -0.99 16.12
N THR A 204 -5.79 -0.46 15.23
CA THR A 204 -6.06 -0.37 13.78
C THR A 204 -4.89 -0.92 12.98
N LEU A 205 -5.18 -1.77 12.00
CA LEU A 205 -4.19 -2.34 11.08
C LEU A 205 -4.57 -2.05 9.63
N VAL A 206 -3.61 -1.56 8.85
CA VAL A 206 -3.67 -1.55 7.39
C VAL A 206 -2.70 -2.60 6.87
N LEU A 207 -3.14 -3.46 5.95
CA LEU A 207 -2.25 -4.42 5.30
C LEU A 207 -2.62 -4.77 3.85
N GLY A 208 -1.63 -5.19 3.08
CA GLY A 208 -1.83 -5.82 1.79
C GLY A 208 -2.37 -7.23 1.93
N GLY A 209 -3.52 -7.50 1.30
CA GLY A 209 -4.16 -8.81 1.31
C GLY A 209 -3.46 -9.84 0.41
N PRO A 210 -3.88 -11.11 0.46
CA PRO A 210 -3.28 -12.14 -0.37
C PRO A 210 -3.58 -11.90 -1.86
N PRO A 211 -2.62 -12.09 -2.77
CA PRO A 211 -2.79 -11.95 -4.22
C PRO A 211 -3.60 -13.10 -4.85
N THR A 212 -4.89 -13.19 -4.52
CA THR A 212 -5.79 -14.27 -4.95
C THR A 212 -5.93 -14.38 -6.47
N TYR A 213 -5.72 -13.28 -7.20
CA TYR A 213 -5.69 -13.27 -8.66
C TYR A 213 -4.55 -14.09 -9.29
N LEU A 214 -3.56 -14.53 -8.50
CA LEU A 214 -2.46 -15.41 -8.93
C LEU A 214 -2.72 -16.90 -8.60
N LEU A 215 -3.87 -17.21 -8.00
CA LEU A 215 -4.27 -18.57 -7.66
C LEU A 215 -4.31 -19.45 -8.91
N GLY A 216 -3.62 -20.59 -8.86
CA GLY A 216 -3.54 -21.54 -9.98
C GLY A 216 -2.58 -21.16 -11.10
N TYR A 217 -1.90 -20.01 -10.99
CA TYR A 217 -0.83 -19.60 -11.90
C TYR A 217 0.53 -19.73 -11.22
N THR A 218 0.77 -18.91 -10.20
CA THR A 218 2.07 -18.84 -9.49
C THR A 218 1.92 -19.07 -7.99
N ILE A 219 0.69 -19.19 -7.48
CA ILE A 219 0.40 -19.39 -6.05
C ILE A 219 -0.58 -20.53 -5.85
N ASP A 220 -0.23 -21.42 -4.93
CA ASP A 220 -1.04 -22.57 -4.53
C ASP A 220 -2.23 -22.19 -3.65
N LEU A 221 -3.31 -22.96 -3.78
CA LEU A 221 -4.52 -22.79 -2.98
C LEU A 221 -4.26 -22.88 -1.47
N ASN A 222 -3.31 -23.71 -1.04
CA ASN A 222 -2.98 -23.88 0.37
C ASN A 222 -2.37 -22.61 0.97
N ILE A 223 -1.56 -21.87 0.20
CA ILE A 223 -0.97 -20.60 0.62
C ILE A 223 -2.08 -19.55 0.82
N ILE A 224 -3.01 -19.45 -0.13
CA ILE A 224 -4.16 -18.53 0.00
C ILE A 224 -5.02 -18.92 1.21
N LYS A 225 -5.32 -20.20 1.41
CA LYS A 225 -6.08 -20.67 2.58
C LYS A 225 -5.36 -20.31 3.89
N GLN A 226 -4.04 -20.42 3.94
CA GLN A 226 -3.25 -20.04 5.11
C GLN A 226 -3.30 -18.53 5.36
N ALA A 227 -3.12 -17.70 4.33
CA ALA A 227 -3.24 -16.25 4.45
C ALA A 227 -4.63 -15.84 4.97
N ILE A 228 -5.72 -16.44 4.45
CA ILE A 228 -7.07 -16.15 4.96
C ILE A 228 -7.22 -16.54 6.44
N LYS A 229 -6.65 -17.66 6.89
CA LYS A 229 -6.66 -18.04 8.31
C LYS A 229 -5.87 -17.04 9.18
N GLN A 230 -4.75 -16.53 8.68
CA GLN A 230 -3.97 -15.52 9.39
C GLN A 230 -4.70 -14.17 9.45
N LEU A 231 -5.34 -13.75 8.37
CA LEU A 231 -6.24 -12.59 8.37
C LEU A 231 -7.38 -12.75 9.39
N GLN A 232 -8.00 -13.92 9.49
CA GLN A 232 -9.02 -14.21 10.50
C GLN A 232 -8.45 -14.08 11.92
N HIS A 233 -7.22 -14.55 12.14
CA HIS A 233 -6.56 -14.43 13.43
C HIS A 233 -6.24 -12.98 13.80
N LEU A 234 -5.77 -12.17 12.84
CA LEU A 234 -5.57 -10.73 13.02
C LEU A 234 -6.90 -10.02 13.32
N ALA A 235 -7.92 -10.27 12.50
CA ALA A 235 -9.26 -9.67 12.64
C ALA A 235 -9.95 -10.02 13.96
N ARG A 236 -9.64 -11.19 14.54
CA ARG A 236 -10.12 -11.60 15.86
C ARG A 236 -9.51 -10.77 16.99
N ASN A 237 -8.29 -10.25 16.83
CA ASN A 237 -7.53 -9.61 17.89
C ASN A 237 -7.37 -8.08 17.71
N ILE A 238 -7.71 -7.55 16.54
CA ILE A 238 -7.52 -6.15 16.17
C ILE A 238 -8.89 -5.56 15.83
N SER A 239 -9.25 -4.46 16.50
CA SER A 239 -10.60 -3.87 16.42
C SER A 239 -10.97 -3.41 15.02
N VAL A 240 -10.04 -2.81 14.27
CA VAL A 240 -10.24 -2.39 12.88
C VAL A 240 -9.11 -2.93 12.02
N THR A 241 -9.43 -3.81 11.08
CA THR A 241 -8.45 -4.32 10.10
C THR A 241 -8.86 -3.91 8.69
N ILE A 242 -7.94 -3.24 7.99
CA ILE A 242 -8.13 -2.69 6.65
C ILE A 242 -7.23 -3.48 5.69
N VAL A 243 -7.84 -4.29 4.82
CA VAL A 243 -7.16 -5.16 3.85
C VAL A 243 -7.33 -4.59 2.45
N ASP A 244 -6.22 -4.30 1.76
CA ASP A 244 -6.25 -3.70 0.44
C ASP A 244 -5.16 -4.28 -0.48
N HIS A 245 -4.72 -3.51 -1.48
CA HIS A 245 -3.60 -3.79 -2.35
C HIS A 245 -3.80 -5.05 -3.22
N HIS A 246 -2.95 -6.06 -3.05
CA HIS A 246 -2.96 -7.27 -3.87
C HIS A 246 -4.30 -8.01 -3.94
N LEU A 247 -5.04 -8.11 -2.83
CA LEU A 247 -6.34 -8.79 -2.80
C LEU A 247 -7.37 -8.07 -3.69
N LEU A 248 -7.27 -6.74 -3.81
CA LEU A 248 -8.22 -5.87 -4.50
C LEU A 248 -7.93 -5.80 -6.01
N ARG A 249 -6.91 -6.51 -6.49
CA ARG A 249 -6.67 -6.80 -7.92
C ARG A 249 -7.51 -7.98 -8.43
N ASP A 250 -8.29 -8.59 -7.55
CA ASP A 250 -9.25 -9.66 -7.84
C ASP A 250 -10.69 -9.14 -7.74
N LYS A 251 -11.55 -9.48 -8.71
CA LYS A 251 -12.96 -9.09 -8.69
C LYS A 251 -13.73 -9.80 -7.57
N ASP A 252 -13.27 -10.99 -7.20
CA ASP A 252 -13.91 -11.83 -6.19
C ASP A 252 -13.37 -11.55 -4.78
N TYR A 253 -12.62 -10.45 -4.58
CA TYR A 253 -12.04 -10.06 -3.29
C TYR A 253 -13.07 -10.08 -2.14
N ALA A 254 -14.31 -9.67 -2.43
CA ALA A 254 -15.39 -9.57 -1.45
C ALA A 254 -15.72 -10.93 -0.83
N THR A 255 -15.62 -12.03 -1.60
CA THR A 255 -15.85 -13.39 -1.09
C THR A 255 -14.78 -13.79 -0.06
N TYR A 256 -13.53 -13.39 -0.28
CA TYR A 256 -12.45 -13.64 0.66
C TYR A 256 -12.60 -12.80 1.92
N LEU A 257 -12.89 -11.50 1.79
CA LEU A 257 -13.11 -10.60 2.94
C LEU A 257 -14.36 -10.97 3.74
N ALA A 258 -15.42 -11.50 3.12
CA ALA A 258 -16.62 -11.92 3.84
C ALA A 258 -16.32 -12.96 4.93
N ARG A 259 -15.41 -13.91 4.66
CA ARG A 259 -14.99 -14.93 5.64
C ARG A 259 -14.21 -14.33 6.81
N VAL A 260 -13.41 -13.30 6.54
CA VAL A 260 -12.64 -12.59 7.57
C VAL A 260 -13.57 -11.68 8.39
N ALA A 261 -14.48 -10.97 7.72
CA ALA A 261 -15.48 -10.10 8.33
C ALA A 261 -16.43 -10.87 9.24
N GLN A 262 -16.83 -12.09 8.86
CA GLN A 262 -17.64 -12.95 9.73
C GLN A 262 -16.91 -13.25 11.05
N GLU A 263 -15.61 -13.50 11.01
CA GLU A 263 -14.81 -13.77 12.21
C GLU A 263 -14.61 -12.51 13.07
N ALA A 264 -14.35 -11.37 12.43
CA ALA A 264 -14.23 -10.08 13.11
C ALA A 264 -15.52 -9.72 13.88
N ARG A 265 -16.69 -9.88 13.25
CA ARG A 265 -18.00 -9.56 13.85
C ARG A 265 -18.29 -10.36 15.12
N LYS A 266 -17.83 -11.61 15.22
CA LYS A 266 -17.98 -12.42 16.45
C LYS A 266 -17.29 -11.78 17.67
N HIS A 267 -16.33 -10.89 17.43
CA HIS A 267 -15.54 -10.19 18.45
C HIS A 267 -15.89 -8.69 18.52
N GLY A 268 -16.94 -8.23 17.83
CA GLY A 268 -17.27 -6.80 17.75
C GLY A 268 -16.27 -5.97 16.93
N HIS A 269 -15.44 -6.62 16.11
CA HIS A 269 -14.42 -5.97 15.29
C HIS A 269 -14.89 -5.76 13.85
N GLN A 270 -14.15 -4.92 13.12
CA GLN A 270 -14.51 -4.45 11.79
C GLN A 270 -13.44 -4.81 10.75
N ILE A 271 -13.91 -5.10 9.53
CA ILE A 271 -13.07 -5.36 8.36
C ILE A 271 -13.46 -4.40 7.25
N HIS A 272 -12.47 -3.75 6.66
CA HIS A 272 -12.63 -2.81 5.57
C HIS A 272 -11.57 -3.06 4.49
N CYS A 273 -11.78 -2.52 3.29
CA CYS A 273 -10.71 -2.00 2.44
C CYS A 273 -10.64 -0.47 2.59
N MET A 274 -9.63 0.19 2.02
CA MET A 274 -9.44 1.64 2.18
C MET A 274 -10.66 2.45 1.76
N ALA A 275 -11.26 2.13 0.60
CA ALA A 275 -12.47 2.79 0.12
C ALA A 275 -13.62 2.68 1.14
N THR A 276 -13.93 1.47 1.61
CA THR A 276 -15.03 1.26 2.56
C THR A 276 -14.76 1.86 3.94
N TYR A 277 -13.48 1.97 4.36
CA TYR A 277 -13.11 2.67 5.59
C TYR A 277 -13.40 4.18 5.47
N MET A 278 -13.26 4.73 4.27
CA MET A 278 -13.64 6.12 3.95
C MET A 278 -15.15 6.30 3.68
N GLY A 279 -15.98 5.26 3.82
CA GLY A 279 -17.39 5.30 3.47
C GLY A 279 -17.68 5.39 1.96
N LYS A 280 -16.74 4.93 1.12
CA LYS A 280 -16.85 4.90 -0.34
C LYS A 280 -17.01 3.47 -0.85
N GLU A 281 -17.64 3.33 -2.02
CA GLU A 281 -17.63 2.08 -2.78
C GLU A 281 -16.24 1.82 -3.41
N PRO A 282 -15.73 0.58 -3.37
CA PRO A 282 -14.46 0.23 -4.00
C PRO A 282 -14.47 0.38 -5.53
N GLU A 283 -13.43 1.00 -6.07
CA GLU A 283 -13.27 1.24 -7.51
C GLU A 283 -12.08 0.44 -8.07
N LEU A 284 -12.31 -0.84 -8.39
CA LEU A 284 -11.24 -1.78 -8.75
C LEU A 284 -10.82 -1.72 -10.23
N LEU A 285 -10.30 -0.56 -10.66
CA LEU A 285 -10.05 -0.28 -12.08
C LEU A 285 -9.17 -1.34 -12.76
N GLU A 286 -8.06 -1.74 -12.14
CA GLU A 286 -7.18 -2.75 -12.72
C GLU A 286 -7.84 -4.14 -12.80
N ALA A 287 -8.59 -4.52 -11.76
CA ALA A 287 -9.32 -5.80 -11.75
C ALA A 287 -10.31 -5.86 -12.92
N HIS A 288 -10.98 -4.74 -13.21
CA HIS A 288 -11.96 -4.58 -14.29
C HIS A 288 -11.38 -4.07 -15.63
N ARG A 289 -10.06 -4.07 -15.82
CA ARG A 289 -9.42 -3.49 -17.01
C ARG A 289 -9.95 -4.06 -18.34
N LYS A 290 -10.28 -5.36 -18.36
CA LYS A 290 -10.84 -6.04 -19.55
C LYS A 290 -12.20 -5.47 -19.94
N GLU A 291 -13.07 -5.21 -18.96
CA GLU A 291 -14.39 -4.61 -19.17
C GLU A 291 -14.27 -3.15 -19.59
N LEU A 292 -13.45 -2.37 -18.89
CA LEU A 292 -13.21 -0.95 -19.18
C LEU A 292 -12.67 -0.76 -20.60
N SER A 293 -11.71 -1.58 -21.03
CA SER A 293 -11.12 -1.51 -22.37
C SER A 293 -12.11 -1.80 -23.49
N LYS A 294 -13.08 -2.69 -23.26
CA LYS A 294 -14.14 -3.01 -24.24
C LYS A 294 -15.10 -1.83 -24.40
N ALA A 295 -15.51 -1.22 -23.29
CA ALA A 295 -16.40 -0.06 -23.30
C ALA A 295 -15.77 1.12 -24.06
N THR A 296 -14.48 1.40 -23.85
CA THR A 296 -13.76 2.46 -24.59
C THR A 296 -13.74 2.22 -26.09
N ARG A 297 -13.54 0.97 -26.53
CA ARG A 297 -13.56 0.61 -27.96
C ARG A 297 -14.94 0.76 -28.60
N GLN A 298 -16.01 0.40 -27.87
CA GLN A 298 -17.38 0.56 -28.35
C GLN A 298 -17.76 2.03 -28.48
N ASN A 299 -17.38 2.87 -27.51
CA ASN A 299 -17.65 4.31 -27.56
C ASN A 299 -16.90 5.02 -28.70
N LYS A 300 -15.65 4.62 -29.00
CA LYS A 300 -14.94 5.13 -30.19
C LYS A 300 -15.65 4.77 -31.50
N LYS A 301 -16.12 3.53 -31.62
CA LYS A 301 -16.88 3.08 -32.81
C LYS A 301 -18.21 3.83 -32.99
N LEU A 302 -18.88 4.20 -31.90
CA LEU A 302 -20.13 4.96 -31.96
C LEU A 302 -19.89 6.45 -32.27
N GLY A 303 -18.76 7.02 -31.85
CA GLY A 303 -18.37 8.40 -32.17
C GLY A 303 -17.78 8.61 -33.57
N GLU A 304 -17.35 7.54 -34.24
CA GLU A 304 -16.84 7.54 -35.62
C GLU A 304 -17.92 7.18 -36.65
N ALA A 305 -19.17 6.92 -36.23
CA ALA A 305 -20.28 6.73 -37.16
C ALA A 305 -20.60 8.07 -37.84
N PRO A 306 -20.60 8.16 -39.19
CA PRO A 306 -20.93 9.41 -39.87
C PRO A 306 -22.37 9.82 -39.52
N PRO A 307 -22.67 11.12 -39.41
CA PRO A 307 -24.04 11.57 -39.28
C PRO A 307 -24.81 11.08 -40.51
N GLY A 308 -25.84 10.28 -40.27
CA GLY A 308 -26.73 9.74 -41.30
C GLY A 308 -27.61 10.79 -41.94
#